data_AF-A0A1I0BE78-F1
#
_entry.id   AF-A0A1I0BE78-F1
#
_cell.length_a   1.000
_cell.length_b   1.000
_cell.length_c   1.000
_cell.angle_alpha   90.00
_cell.angle_beta   90.00
_cell.angle_gamma   90.00
#
_symmetry.space_group_name_H-M   'P 1'
#
loop_
_entity.id
_entity.type
_entity.pdbx_description
1 polymer ?
#
loop_
_entity_poly.entity_id
_entity_poly.type
_entity_poly.pdbx_seq_one_letter_code
_entity_poly.pdbx_strand_id
1 'polypeptide(L)'
;MEKELSLERTICKENFWLQDNSNSTDYLLAQFNSLKSIIANAIYFKKHILLDGSLIRGMGKSQTLTDLSEAYQLLVLTFSDKHSKEIKNKNENSISIALSQWNKEPPIIEKGKIILVDDIPRAEALKLINNGYIVIWFVI
;
A
#
# COMPACT_ATOMS: atom_id res chain seq x y z
N MET A 1 17.92 17.97 19.22
CA MET A 1 18.60 17.59 17.97
C MET A 1 17.68 16.59 17.27
N GLU A 2 16.78 17.09 16.43
CA GLU A 2 15.83 16.24 15.70
C GLU A 2 16.57 15.55 14.56
N LYS A 3 16.61 14.22 14.57
CA LYS A 3 17.13 13.44 13.43
C LYS A 3 16.07 13.46 12.34
N GLU A 4 16.32 14.25 11.31
CA GLU A 4 15.52 14.28 10.10
C GLU A 4 15.58 12.90 9.44
N LEU A 5 14.49 12.13 9.51
CA LEU A 5 14.33 10.88 8.77
C LEU A 5 14.23 11.24 7.28
N SER A 6 15.31 11.01 6.55
CA SER A 6 15.30 11.17 5.10
C SER A 6 14.39 10.12 4.48
N LEU A 7 13.13 10.49 4.20
CA LEU A 7 12.30 9.71 3.29
C LEU A 7 12.95 9.79 1.90
N GLU A 8 13.67 8.76 1.49
CA GLU A 8 14.07 8.61 0.09
C GLU A 8 12.80 8.46 -0.75
N ARG A 9 12.41 9.55 -1.43
CA ARG A 9 11.38 9.53 -2.46
C ARG A 9 11.91 8.75 -3.66
N THR A 10 11.71 7.44 -3.68
CA THR A 10 11.77 6.69 -4.94
C THR A 10 10.45 6.93 -5.66
N ILE A 11 10.36 8.02 -6.42
CA ILE A 11 9.30 8.18 -7.40
C ILE A 11 9.64 7.24 -8.55
N CYS A 12 8.96 6.10 -8.65
CA CYS A 12 8.99 5.29 -9.86
C CYS A 12 8.33 6.07 -11.00
N LYS A 13 9.08 6.95 -11.65
CA LYS A 13 8.83 7.42 -13.01
C LYS A 13 9.63 6.53 -13.97
N GLU A 14 9.48 5.22 -13.87
CA GLU A 14 9.89 4.35 -14.97
C GLU A 14 8.84 4.51 -16.08
N ASN A 15 9.07 5.49 -16.96
CA ASN A 15 8.66 5.47 -18.36
C ASN A 15 7.29 4.81 -18.65
N PHE A 16 6.21 5.32 -18.04
CA PHE A 16 4.86 5.15 -18.58
C PHE A 16 4.74 6.03 -19.83
N TRP A 17 5.39 5.62 -20.92
CA TRP A 17 5.10 6.19 -22.24
C TRP A 17 3.72 5.71 -22.64
N LEU A 18 2.74 6.59 -22.41
CA LEU A 18 1.37 6.52 -22.88
C LEU A 18 1.38 6.28 -24.40
N GLN A 19 0.98 5.09 -24.83
CA GLN A 19 0.34 4.91 -26.13
C GLN A 19 -0.96 4.12 -25.95
N ASP A 20 -2.03 4.81 -26.37
CA ASP A 20 -3.44 4.47 -26.52
C ASP A 20 -4.26 3.92 -25.34
N ASN A 21 -5.28 4.72 -25.02
CA ASN A 21 -6.38 4.52 -24.08
C ASN A 21 -7.28 3.32 -24.42
N SER A 22 -6.72 2.12 -24.54
CA SER A 22 -7.52 0.90 -24.47
C SER A 22 -7.54 0.42 -23.02
N ASN A 23 -8.72 0.40 -22.40
CA ASN A 23 -8.98 -0.38 -21.18
C ASN A 23 -8.93 -1.89 -21.50
N SER A 24 -7.86 -2.35 -22.15
CA SER A 24 -7.65 -3.76 -22.45
C SER A 24 -7.21 -4.47 -21.16
N THR A 25 -7.77 -5.65 -20.92
CA THR A 25 -7.43 -6.49 -19.76
C THR A 25 -5.93 -6.73 -19.65
N ASP A 26 -5.25 -6.87 -20.79
CA ASP A 26 -3.80 -7.09 -20.86
C ASP A 26 -2.98 -5.89 -20.34
N TYR A 27 -3.43 -4.67 -20.63
CA TYR A 27 -2.77 -3.46 -20.13
C TYR A 27 -2.90 -3.35 -18.62
N LEU A 28 -4.09 -3.57 -18.07
CA LEU A 28 -4.32 -3.54 -16.62
C LEU A 28 -3.52 -4.65 -15.91
N LEU A 29 -3.39 -5.82 -16.53
CA LEU A 29 -2.56 -6.92 -16.00
C LEU A 29 -1.06 -6.58 -16.01
N ALA A 30 -0.56 -5.96 -17.08
CA ALA A 30 0.84 -5.52 -17.16
C ALA A 30 1.17 -4.45 -16.11
N GLN A 31 0.26 -3.49 -15.89
CA GLN A 31 0.38 -2.50 -14.80
C GLN A 31 0.41 -3.18 -13.43
N PHE A 32 -0.47 -4.14 -13.19
CA PHE A 32 -0.51 -4.89 -11.94
C PHE A 32 0.80 -5.64 -11.68
N ASN A 33 1.36 -6.32 -12.69
CA ASN A 33 2.62 -7.06 -12.56
C ASN A 33 3.81 -6.13 -12.31
N SER A 34 3.80 -4.93 -12.91
CA SER A 34 4.81 -3.90 -12.65
C SER A 34 4.73 -3.42 -11.20
N LEU A 35 3.51 -3.15 -10.70
CA LEU A 35 3.27 -2.79 -9.31
C LEU A 35 3.73 -3.89 -8.33
N LYS A 36 3.42 -5.16 -8.62
CA LYS A 36 3.90 -6.31 -7.83
C LYS A 36 5.42 -6.33 -7.74
N SER A 37 6.12 -6.03 -8.82
CA SER A 37 7.59 -6.01 -8.87
C SER A 37 8.19 -4.89 -8.02
N ILE A 38 7.59 -3.69 -8.06
CA ILE A 38 7.99 -2.56 -7.20
C ILE A 38 7.79 -2.92 -5.72
N ILE A 39 6.64 -3.50 -5.37
CA ILE A 39 6.33 -3.93 -4.01
C ILE A 39 7.27 -5.04 -3.54
N ALA A 40 7.54 -6.05 -4.39
CA ALA A 40 8.48 -7.12 -4.07
C ALA A 40 9.88 -6.57 -3.76
N ASN A 41 10.36 -5.61 -4.55
CA ASN A 41 11.64 -4.94 -4.30
C ASN A 41 11.63 -4.16 -2.98
N ALA A 42 10.57 -3.41 -2.70
CA ALA A 42 10.44 -2.69 -1.44
C ALA A 42 10.43 -3.64 -0.22
N ILE A 43 9.77 -4.79 -0.35
CA ILE A 43 9.77 -5.85 0.67
C ILE A 43 11.18 -6.41 0.87
N TYR A 44 11.84 -6.82 -0.22
CA TYR A 44 13.16 -7.43 -0.19
C TYR A 44 14.21 -6.50 0.46
N PHE A 45 14.23 -5.22 0.07
CA PHE A 45 15.16 -4.24 0.59
C PHE A 45 14.67 -3.52 1.86
N LYS A 46 13.50 -3.89 2.39
CA LYS A 46 12.88 -3.25 3.56
C LYS A 46 12.74 -1.73 3.44
N LYS A 47 12.34 -1.24 2.26
CA LYS A 47 12.20 0.20 1.95
C LYS A 47 10.78 0.69 2.13
N HIS A 48 10.64 1.90 2.67
CA HIS A 48 9.38 2.64 2.61
C HIS A 48 9.18 3.14 1.17
N ILE A 49 7.98 3.01 0.63
CA ILE A 49 7.66 3.53 -0.71
C ILE A 49 6.36 4.31 -0.68
N LEU A 50 6.34 5.39 -1.47
CA LEU A 50 5.16 6.20 -1.74
C LEU A 50 4.74 5.94 -3.18
N LEU A 51 3.53 5.46 -3.36
CA LEU A 51 2.93 5.12 -4.64
C LEU A 51 1.78 6.07 -4.94
N ASP A 52 1.71 6.52 -6.18
CA ASP A 52 0.58 7.31 -6.66
C ASP A 52 -0.65 6.39 -6.80
N GLY A 53 -1.75 6.73 -6.13
CA GLY A 53 -3.00 5.99 -6.14
C GLY A 53 -3.69 6.00 -7.50
N SER A 54 -3.32 6.90 -8.40
CA SER A 54 -3.76 6.86 -9.80
C SER A 54 -3.26 5.61 -10.54
N LEU A 55 -2.16 4.99 -10.09
CA LEU A 55 -1.60 3.76 -10.67
C LEU A 55 -2.55 2.56 -10.56
N ILE A 56 -3.52 2.60 -9.64
CA ILE A 56 -4.50 1.52 -9.45
C ILE A 56 -5.93 1.96 -9.79
N ARG A 57 -6.09 3.13 -10.41
CA ARG A 57 -7.39 3.64 -10.84
C ARG A 57 -7.90 2.82 -12.02
N GLY A 58 -9.14 2.33 -11.93
CA GLY A 58 -9.73 1.46 -12.96
C GLY A 58 -9.38 -0.04 -12.82
N MET A 59 -8.40 -0.40 -11.98
CA MET A 59 -8.03 -1.80 -11.68
C MET A 59 -8.90 -2.45 -10.59
N GLY A 60 -9.76 -1.65 -9.93
CA GLY A 60 -10.53 -2.10 -8.76
C GLY A 60 -9.67 -2.08 -7.49
N LYS A 61 -9.52 -0.89 -6.91
CA LYS A 61 -8.67 -0.60 -5.74
C LYS A 61 -8.73 -1.66 -4.63
N SER A 62 -9.93 -2.00 -4.17
CA SER A 62 -10.10 -3.00 -3.10
C SER A 62 -9.63 -4.39 -3.51
N GLN A 63 -9.84 -4.78 -4.78
CA GLN A 63 -9.32 -6.05 -5.30
C GLN A 63 -7.80 -6.03 -5.35
N THR A 64 -7.20 -4.97 -5.90
CA THR A 64 -5.75 -4.80 -5.97
C THR A 64 -5.10 -4.86 -4.59
N LEU A 65 -5.68 -4.19 -3.58
CA LEU A 65 -5.17 -4.23 -2.20
C LEU A 65 -5.32 -5.62 -1.57
N THR A 66 -6.44 -6.32 -1.81
CA THR A 66 -6.63 -7.71 -1.39
C THR A 66 -5.56 -8.62 -2.00
N ASP A 67 -5.35 -8.57 -3.32
CA ASP A 67 -4.41 -9.42 -4.03
C ASP A 67 -2.96 -9.18 -3.57
N LEU A 68 -2.59 -7.92 -3.29
CA LEU A 68 -1.28 -7.56 -2.77
C LEU A 68 -1.09 -8.00 -1.31
N SER A 69 -2.12 -7.82 -0.49
CA SER A 69 -2.12 -8.28 0.90
C SER A 69 -1.92 -9.78 0.98
N GLU A 70 -2.62 -10.54 0.13
CA GLU A 70 -2.51 -12.00 0.08
C GLU A 70 -1.15 -12.45 -0.43
N ALA A 71 -0.70 -11.91 -1.56
CA ALA A 71 0.55 -12.33 -2.20
C ALA A 71 1.79 -12.18 -1.31
N TYR A 72 1.76 -11.20 -0.40
CA TYR A 72 2.90 -10.83 0.43
C TYR A 72 2.60 -10.88 1.93
N GLN A 73 1.43 -11.40 2.33
CA GLN A 73 0.94 -11.47 3.72
C GLN A 73 1.01 -10.11 4.46
N LEU A 74 0.65 -9.03 3.77
CA LEU A 74 0.74 -7.66 4.28
C LEU A 74 -0.49 -7.32 5.11
N LEU A 75 -0.29 -6.59 6.20
CA LEU A 75 -1.38 -5.87 6.85
C LEU A 75 -1.81 -4.70 5.95
N VAL A 76 -3.10 -4.59 5.65
CA VAL A 76 -3.69 -3.42 5.00
C VAL A 76 -4.29 -2.49 6.05
N LEU A 77 -3.74 -1.30 6.18
CA LEU A 77 -4.29 -0.22 6.99
C LEU A 77 -5.03 0.76 6.08
N THR A 78 -6.35 0.84 6.21
CA THR A 78 -7.21 1.73 5.40
C THR A 78 -7.72 2.91 6.21
N PHE A 79 -7.98 4.04 5.57
CA PHE A 79 -8.61 5.17 6.25
C PHE A 79 -10.04 4.87 6.73
N SER A 80 -10.84 4.19 5.89
CA SER A 80 -12.26 3.94 6.15
C SER A 80 -12.53 2.53 6.68
N ASP A 81 -13.41 2.44 7.69
CA ASP A 81 -14.01 1.18 8.17
C ASP A 81 -14.75 0.41 7.07
N LYS A 82 -15.42 1.13 6.16
CA LYS A 82 -16.13 0.53 5.04
C LYS A 82 -15.15 -0.20 4.12
N HIS A 83 -14.04 0.47 3.77
CA HIS A 83 -13.05 -0.11 2.87
C HIS A 83 -12.33 -1.32 3.50
N SER A 84 -12.03 -1.26 4.80
CA SER A 84 -11.46 -2.42 5.52
C SER A 84 -12.39 -3.64 5.48
N LYS A 85 -13.71 -3.43 5.66
CA LYS A 85 -14.71 -4.49 5.56
C LYS A 85 -14.82 -5.05 4.15
N GLU A 86 -14.75 -4.21 3.13
CA GLU A 86 -14.77 -4.65 1.72
C GLU A 86 -13.59 -5.57 1.39
N ILE A 87 -12.39 -5.26 1.88
CA ILE A 87 -11.20 -6.10 1.71
C ILE A 87 -11.37 -7.44 2.43
N LYS A 88 -11.85 -7.43 3.68
CA LYS A 88 -12.13 -8.66 4.46
C LYS A 88 -13.20 -9.54 3.81
N ASN A 89 -14.26 -8.95 3.26
CA ASN A 89 -15.33 -9.70 2.61
C ASN A 89 -14.87 -10.36 1.31
N LYS A 90 -13.87 -9.78 0.62
CA LYS A 90 -13.27 -10.37 -0.58
C LYS A 90 -12.36 -11.55 -0.25
N ASN A 91 -11.66 -11.50 0.88
CA ASN A 91 -10.84 -12.59 1.37
C ASN A 91 -10.76 -12.53 2.90
N GLU A 92 -11.36 -13.51 3.57
CA GLU A 92 -11.41 -13.58 5.03
C GLU A 92 -10.01 -13.70 5.67
N ASN A 93 -9.03 -14.22 4.92
CA ASN A 93 -7.64 -14.32 5.36
C ASN A 93 -6.85 -13.02 5.20
N SER A 94 -7.41 -12.00 4.52
CA SER A 94 -6.76 -10.70 4.39
C SER A 94 -6.74 -9.97 5.73
N ILE A 95 -5.53 -9.60 6.16
CA ILE A 95 -5.35 -8.84 7.39
C ILE A 95 -5.59 -7.37 7.05
N SER A 96 -6.84 -6.91 7.21
CA SER A 96 -7.19 -5.49 7.05
C SER A 96 -7.64 -4.87 8.37
N ILE A 97 -7.25 -3.62 8.62
CA ILE A 97 -7.73 -2.85 9.76
C ILE A 97 -7.96 -1.40 9.34
N ALA A 98 -9.00 -0.79 9.88
CA ALA A 98 -9.25 0.62 9.66
C ALA A 98 -8.41 1.48 10.62
N LEU A 99 -8.02 2.67 10.19
CA LEU A 99 -7.25 3.61 10.99
C LEU A 99 -7.98 3.97 12.31
N SER A 100 -9.31 4.08 12.27
CA SER A 100 -10.14 4.30 13.46
C SER A 100 -10.01 3.17 14.49
N GLN A 101 -9.87 1.93 14.05
CA GLN A 101 -9.68 0.75 14.89
C GLN A 101 -8.25 0.69 15.41
N TRP A 102 -7.27 0.90 14.53
CA TRP A 102 -5.85 0.98 14.89
C TRP A 102 -5.59 2.02 15.98
N ASN A 103 -6.22 3.19 15.89
CA ASN A 103 -6.02 4.26 16.88
C ASN A 103 -6.69 3.98 18.22
N LYS A 104 -7.73 3.15 18.26
CA LYS A 104 -8.38 2.73 19.52
C LYS A 104 -7.58 1.64 20.21
N GLU A 105 -7.20 0.62 19.45
CA GLU A 105 -6.49 -0.54 19.94
C GLU A 105 -5.55 -1.04 18.84
N PRO A 106 -4.29 -0.57 18.81
CA PRO A 106 -3.34 -0.98 17.80
C PRO A 106 -2.99 -2.46 18.04
N PRO A 107 -3.04 -3.30 16.99
CA PRO A 107 -2.66 -4.70 17.12
C PRO A 107 -1.18 -4.81 17.53
N ILE A 108 -0.87 -5.85 18.31
CA ILE A 108 0.51 -6.17 18.67
C ILE A 108 1.19 -6.75 17.42
N ILE A 109 1.98 -5.90 16.75
CA ILE A 109 2.69 -6.25 15.52
C ILE A 109 4.17 -5.99 15.70
N GLU A 110 4.98 -6.97 15.32
CA GLU A 110 6.45 -6.89 15.35
C GLU A 110 6.97 -5.72 14.50
N LYS A 111 8.00 -5.02 15.01
CA LYS A 111 8.73 -4.01 14.25
C LYS A 111 9.38 -4.64 13.02
N GLY A 112 9.48 -3.87 11.94
CA GLY A 112 9.95 -4.38 10.64
C GLY A 112 8.89 -5.12 9.84
N LYS A 113 7.66 -5.30 10.37
CA LYS A 113 6.51 -5.73 9.57
C LYS A 113 6.17 -4.64 8.55
N ILE A 114 5.78 -5.10 7.37
CA ILE A 114 5.42 -4.27 6.23
C ILE A 114 3.90 -4.04 6.27
N ILE A 115 3.51 -2.77 6.20
CA ILE A 115 2.12 -2.32 6.23
C ILE A 115 1.82 -1.66 4.90
N LEU A 116 0.79 -2.18 4.23
CA LEU A 116 0.18 -1.57 3.06
C LEU A 116 -0.83 -0.52 3.54
N VAL A 117 -0.60 0.72 3.18
CA VAL A 117 -1.37 1.86 3.68
C VAL A 117 -2.16 2.47 2.54
N ASP A 118 -3.46 2.64 2.75
CA ASP A 118 -4.38 3.15 1.74
C ASP A 118 -5.19 4.38 2.22
N ASP A 119 -5.07 5.48 1.47
CA ASP A 119 -5.74 6.78 1.72
C ASP A 119 -5.50 7.37 3.11
N ILE A 120 -4.38 7.01 3.75
CA ILE A 120 -4.08 7.47 5.10
C ILE A 120 -3.36 8.81 5.08
N PRO A 121 -3.68 9.74 6.01
CA PRO A 121 -2.97 11.00 6.12
C PRO A 121 -1.47 10.81 6.35
N ARG A 122 -0.67 11.71 5.76
CA ARG A 122 0.80 11.71 5.90
C ARG A 122 1.29 11.60 7.34
N ALA A 123 0.65 12.33 8.25
CA ALA A 123 1.03 12.33 9.66
C ALA A 123 0.93 10.93 10.28
N GLU A 124 -0.10 10.17 9.93
CA GLU A 124 -0.30 8.80 10.44
C GLU A 124 0.68 7.82 9.80
N ALA A 125 0.93 7.92 8.49
CA ALA A 125 1.94 7.12 7.82
C ALA A 125 3.35 7.33 8.43
N LEU A 126 3.72 8.58 8.73
CA LEU A 126 4.99 8.91 9.37
C LEU A 126 5.10 8.33 10.79
N LYS A 127 4.02 8.33 11.58
CA LYS A 127 4.03 7.68 12.91
C LYS A 127 4.36 6.19 12.80
N LEU A 128 3.83 5.48 11.80
CA LEU A 128 4.13 4.07 11.58
C LEU A 128 5.61 3.87 11.25
N ILE A 129 6.16 4.70 10.36
CA ILE A 129 7.58 4.68 10.01
C ILE A 129 8.44 4.89 11.25
N ASN A 130 8.12 5.93 12.05
CA ASN A 130 8.85 6.25 13.28
C ASN A 130 8.76 5.16 14.35
N ASN A 131 7.68 4.38 14.35
CA ASN A 131 7.51 3.21 15.22
C ASN A 131 8.25 1.95 14.72
N GLY A 132 8.90 2.03 13.56
CA GLY A 132 9.74 0.96 13.00
C GLY A 132 9.00 0.03 12.04
N TYR A 133 7.85 0.43 11.50
CA TYR A 133 7.16 -0.32 10.43
C TYR A 133 7.64 0.12 9.06
N ILE A 134 7.70 -0.82 8.12
CA ILE A 134 7.94 -0.49 6.71
C ILE A 134 6.59 -0.19 6.09
N VAL A 135 6.49 0.93 5.37
CA VAL A 135 5.20 1.44 4.89
C VAL A 135 5.23 1.50 3.37
N ILE A 136 4.27 0.84 2.75
CA ILE A 136 3.96 0.94 1.32
C ILE A 136 2.68 1.75 1.21
N TRP A 137 2.79 3.01 0.81
CA TRP A 137 1.70 3.96 0.94
C TRP A 137 1.16 4.42 -0.42
N PHE A 138 -0.12 4.15 -0.68
CA PHE A 138 -0.84 4.74 -1.81
C PHE A 138 -1.44 6.10 -1.41
N VAL A 139 -1.06 7.15 -2.16
CA VAL A 139 -1.59 8.53 -1.99
C VAL A 139 -2.41 8.95 -3.20
N ILE A 140 -3.55 9.59 -2.97
CA ILE A 140 -4.33 10.28 -4.00
C ILE A 140 -3.79 11.69 -4.21
#